data_AF-A0A4Y9L4Z0-F1
#
_entry.id   AF-A0A4Y9L4Z0-F1
#
_cell.length_a   1.000
_cell.length_b   1.000
_cell.length_c   1.000
_cell.angle_alpha   90.00
_cell.angle_beta   90.00
_cell.angle_gamma   90.00
#
_symmetry.space_group_name_H-M   'P 1'
#
loop_
_entity.id
_entity.type
_entity.pdbx_description
1 polymer ?
#
loop_
_entity_poly.entity_id
_entity_poly.type
_entity_poly.pdbx_seq_one_letter_code
_entity_poly.pdbx_strand_id
1 'polypeptide(L)'
;MKSYISAQTFTNGEHALANYRFAISDDEPGIQTSDVITGVLGKLLSFIQDTELDDPVLWRENLDPQQECNLDLLGTVLDHSLEENAAFAHYVLSLEDRRRAAFLFGH
;
A
#
# COMPACT_ATOMS: atom_id res chain seq x y z
N MET A 1 2.44 -7.82 -28.46
CA MET A 1 2.82 -8.09 -27.06
C MET A 1 1.64 -8.59 -26.22
N LYS A 2 0.52 -7.84 -26.12
CA LYS A 2 -0.68 -8.26 -25.38
C LYS A 2 -1.20 -9.66 -25.75
N SER A 3 -1.28 -9.98 -27.04
CA SER A 3 -1.82 -11.29 -27.51
C SER A 3 -0.90 -12.48 -27.23
N TYR A 4 0.39 -12.26 -27.02
CA TYR A 4 1.35 -13.34 -26.76
C TYR A 4 1.31 -13.78 -25.29
N ILE A 5 1.18 -12.81 -24.38
CA ILE A 5 1.14 -13.06 -22.93
C ILE A 5 -0.24 -13.55 -22.50
N SER A 6 -1.33 -13.04 -23.12
CA SER A 6 -2.68 -13.51 -22.84
C SER A 6 -2.94 -14.98 -23.23
N ALA A 7 -2.09 -15.54 -24.10
CA ALA A 7 -2.15 -16.94 -24.49
C ALA A 7 -1.40 -17.88 -23.53
N GLN A 8 -0.70 -17.33 -22.52
CA GLN A 8 0.04 -18.11 -21.54
C GLN A 8 -0.86 -18.53 -20.38
N THR A 9 -0.71 -19.79 -19.95
CA THR A 9 -1.36 -20.30 -18.75
C THR A 9 -0.44 -20.09 -17.56
N PHE A 10 -0.90 -19.36 -16.55
CA PHE A 10 -0.17 -19.18 -15.31
C PHE A 10 -0.61 -20.23 -14.30
N THR A 11 0.34 -20.91 -13.66
CA THR A 11 0.06 -21.94 -12.66
C THR A 11 0.88 -21.72 -11.38
N ASN A 12 0.34 -22.15 -10.25
CA ASN A 12 1.05 -22.31 -8.99
C ASN A 12 1.15 -23.82 -8.70
N GLY A 13 2.26 -24.43 -9.13
CA GLY A 13 2.38 -25.88 -9.19
C GLY A 13 1.38 -26.47 -10.19
N GLU A 14 0.52 -27.37 -9.71
CA GLU A 14 -0.52 -28.02 -10.51
C GLU A 14 -1.80 -27.16 -10.66
N HIS A 15 -1.93 -26.06 -9.90
CA HIS A 15 -3.12 -25.23 -9.92
C HIS A 15 -3.03 -24.13 -10.97
N ALA A 16 -3.97 -24.09 -11.90
CA ALA A 16 -4.10 -22.96 -12.82
C ALA A 16 -4.64 -21.71 -12.09
N LEU A 17 -3.97 -20.58 -12.27
CA LEU A 17 -4.45 -19.29 -11.80
C LEU A 17 -5.57 -18.83 -12.74
N ALA A 18 -6.72 -18.48 -12.19
CA ALA A 18 -7.87 -17.99 -12.98
C ALA A 18 -8.26 -16.54 -12.65
N ASN A 19 -7.65 -15.96 -11.61
CA ASN A 19 -8.08 -14.70 -11.02
C ASN A 19 -7.25 -13.51 -11.50
N TYR A 20 -6.82 -13.51 -12.77
CA TYR A 20 -6.01 -12.44 -13.35
C TYR A 20 -6.48 -12.08 -14.76
N ARG A 21 -6.15 -10.85 -15.19
CA ARG A 21 -6.37 -10.38 -16.55
C ARG A 21 -5.27 -9.40 -16.94
N PHE A 22 -4.86 -9.44 -18.20
CA PHE A 22 -3.99 -8.41 -18.77
C PHE A 22 -4.81 -7.19 -19.20
N ALA A 23 -4.48 -6.03 -18.64
CA ALA A 23 -5.14 -4.77 -18.94
C ALA A 23 -4.15 -3.72 -19.46
N ILE A 24 -4.66 -2.65 -20.07
CA ILE A 24 -3.89 -1.42 -20.32
C ILE A 24 -4.22 -0.50 -19.15
N SER A 25 -3.20 0.00 -18.43
CA SER A 25 -3.38 0.83 -17.22
C SER A 25 -4.22 2.07 -17.49
N ASP A 26 -4.00 2.71 -18.63
CA ASP A 26 -4.60 4.01 -18.99
C ASP A 26 -6.13 3.92 -19.15
N ASP A 27 -6.64 2.72 -19.43
CA ASP A 27 -8.08 2.45 -19.60
C ASP A 27 -8.74 1.95 -18.30
N GLU A 28 -7.97 1.76 -17.22
CA GLU A 28 -8.42 1.12 -15.98
C GLU A 28 -8.22 2.06 -14.80
N PRO A 29 -9.25 2.84 -14.41
CA PRO A 29 -9.15 3.83 -13.33
C PRO A 29 -8.68 3.24 -11.99
N GLY A 30 -9.04 1.97 -11.73
CA GLY A 30 -8.59 1.25 -10.54
C GLY A 30 -7.08 1.04 -10.50
N ILE A 31 -6.45 0.73 -11.64
CA ILE A 31 -5.00 0.56 -11.74
C ILE A 31 -4.30 1.90 -11.52
N GLN A 32 -4.76 2.97 -12.17
CA GLN A 32 -4.19 4.30 -12.00
C GLN A 32 -4.27 4.82 -10.56
N THR A 33 -5.41 4.57 -9.90
CA THR A 33 -5.58 4.92 -8.49
C THR A 33 -4.64 4.11 -7.61
N SER A 34 -4.51 2.80 -7.88
CA SER A 34 -3.60 1.92 -7.13
C SER A 34 -2.14 2.36 -7.26
N ASP A 35 -1.70 2.81 -8.42
CA ASP A 35 -0.32 3.30 -8.62
C ASP A 35 -0.02 4.52 -7.75
N VAL A 36 -0.95 5.48 -7.68
CA VAL A 36 -0.80 6.67 -6.83
C VAL A 36 -0.74 6.29 -5.35
N ILE A 37 -1.69 5.47 -4.88
CA ILE A 37 -1.74 5.04 -3.48
C ILE A 37 -0.49 4.24 -3.11
N THR A 38 -0.05 3.32 -3.96
CA THR A 38 1.18 2.54 -3.75
C THR A 38 2.41 3.45 -3.69
N GLY A 39 2.48 4.46 -4.55
CA GLY A 39 3.55 5.47 -4.53
C GLY A 39 3.58 6.31 -3.25
N VAL A 40 2.40 6.70 -2.74
CA VAL A 40 2.29 7.43 -1.46
C VAL A 40 2.74 6.54 -0.30
N LEU A 41 2.25 5.31 -0.23
CA LEU A 41 2.62 4.36 0.83
C LEU A 41 4.12 4.05 0.80
N GLY A 42 4.70 3.81 -0.38
CA GLY A 42 6.13 3.57 -0.51
C GLY A 42 6.99 4.74 0.00
N LYS A 43 6.59 5.98 -0.30
CA LYS A 43 7.29 7.18 0.20
C LYS A 43 7.14 7.36 1.69
N LEU A 44 5.95 7.15 2.24
CA LEU A 44 5.70 7.22 3.68
C LEU A 44 6.56 6.21 4.42
N LEU A 45 6.57 4.95 3.98
CA LEU A 45 7.38 3.90 4.60
C LEU A 45 8.88 4.18 4.47
N SER A 46 9.34 4.66 3.31
CA SER A 46 10.74 5.06 3.12
C SER A 46 11.13 6.21 4.07
N PHE A 47 10.28 7.24 4.18
CA PHE A 47 10.50 8.34 5.11
C PHE A 47 10.58 7.84 6.56
N ILE A 48 9.68 6.95 6.95
CA ILE A 48 9.68 6.34 8.28
C ILE A 48 10.95 5.52 8.51
N GLN A 49 11.43 4.78 7.51
CA GLN A 49 12.64 3.95 7.59
C GLN A 49 13.92 4.78 7.72
N ASP A 50 14.02 5.85 6.92
CA ASP A 50 15.20 6.72 6.84
C ASP A 50 15.31 7.74 7.98
N THR A 51 14.23 7.97 8.73
CA THR A 51 14.22 8.91 9.86
C THR A 51 14.61 8.19 11.15
N GLU A 52 15.70 8.60 11.79
CA GLU A 52 16.06 8.14 13.14
C GLU A 52 14.93 8.51 14.12
N LEU A 53 14.40 7.50 14.82
CA LEU A 53 13.20 7.55 15.69
C LEU A 53 13.43 8.29 17.01
N ASP A 54 14.28 9.31 17.04
CA ASP A 54 14.64 9.96 18.29
C ASP A 54 13.52 10.86 18.83
N ASP A 55 12.51 11.24 18.04
CA ASP A 55 11.21 11.66 18.57
C ASP A 55 10.06 11.66 17.53
N PRO A 56 9.38 10.52 17.30
CA PRO A 56 8.18 10.46 16.46
C PRO A 56 6.97 11.27 16.99
N VAL A 57 6.97 11.68 18.26
CA VAL A 57 5.92 12.57 18.83
C VAL A 57 6.09 13.99 18.30
N LEU A 58 7.34 14.47 18.22
CA LEU A 58 7.69 15.77 17.64
C LEU A 58 7.23 15.91 16.19
N TRP A 59 7.27 14.84 15.38
CA TRP A 59 6.78 14.90 14.00
C TRP A 59 5.27 15.07 13.93
N ARG A 60 4.53 14.32 14.76
CA ARG A 60 3.07 14.38 14.80
C ARG A 60 2.59 15.74 15.30
N GLU A 61 3.28 16.33 16.26
CA GLU A 61 2.99 17.68 16.77
C GLU A 61 3.30 18.81 15.78
N ASN A 62 4.13 18.56 14.77
CA ASN A 62 4.50 19.54 13.74
C ASN A 62 3.69 19.40 12.43
N LEU A 63 2.76 18.46 12.35
CA LEU A 63 1.87 18.37 11.19
C LEU A 63 0.94 19.57 11.14
N ASP A 64 0.80 20.16 9.96
CA ASP A 64 -0.28 21.12 9.73
C ASP A 64 -1.65 20.39 9.71
N PRO A 65 -2.77 21.11 9.89
CA PRO A 65 -4.10 20.48 9.94
C PRO A 65 -4.47 19.68 8.68
N GLN A 66 -3.95 20.05 7.51
CA GLN A 66 -4.21 19.31 6.28
C GLN A 66 -3.39 18.02 6.23
N GLN A 67 -2.14 18.06 6.70
CA GLN A 67 -1.28 16.89 6.80
C GLN A 67 -1.82 15.88 7.82
N GLU A 68 -2.31 16.35 8.96
CA GLU A 68 -2.98 15.50 9.96
C GLU A 68 -4.22 14.82 9.37
N CYS A 69 -5.10 15.60 8.73
CA CYS A 69 -6.29 15.05 8.07
C CYS A 69 -5.94 14.03 6.97
N ASN A 70 -4.90 14.29 6.17
CA ASN A 70 -4.44 13.37 5.14
C ASN A 70 -3.87 12.07 5.73
N LEU A 71 -3.15 12.17 6.86
CA LEU A 71 -2.61 11.02 7.55
C LEU A 71 -3.73 10.13 8.12
N ASP A 72 -4.76 10.73 8.72
CA ASP A 72 -5.94 10.01 9.21
C ASP A 72 -6.73 9.31 8.09
N LEU A 73 -6.91 10.00 6.96
CA LEU A 73 -7.54 9.41 5.77
C LEU A 73 -6.73 8.20 5.26
N LEU A 74 -5.40 8.31 5.26
CA LEU A 74 -4.53 7.21 4.86
C LEU A 74 -4.64 6.02 5.81
N GLY A 75 -4.69 6.27 7.13
CA GLY A 75 -4.94 5.24 8.13
C GLY A 75 -6.27 4.51 7.88
N THR A 76 -7.34 5.27 7.65
CA THR A 76 -8.67 4.71 7.34
C THR A 76 -8.67 3.84 6.08
N VAL A 77 -7.98 4.27 5.02
CA VAL A 77 -7.85 3.48 3.78
C VAL A 77 -7.07 2.19 4.03
N LEU A 78 -6.01 2.24 4.85
CA LEU A 78 -5.24 1.05 5.22
C LEU A 78 -6.09 0.07 6.02
N ASP A 79 -6.84 0.53 7.01
CA ASP A 79 -7.71 -0.32 7.83
C ASP A 79 -8.75 -1.03 6.98
N HIS A 80 -9.47 -0.31 6.12
CA HIS A 80 -10.42 -0.92 5.18
C HIS A 80 -9.74 -1.91 4.22
N SER A 81 -8.54 -1.60 3.74
CA SER A 81 -7.79 -2.51 2.85
C SER A 81 -7.37 -3.81 3.56
N LEU A 82 -7.05 -3.73 4.85
CA LEU A 82 -6.70 -4.87 5.70
C LEU A 82 -7.94 -5.73 6.02
N GLU A 83 -9.09 -5.11 6.27
CA GLU A 83 -10.37 -5.79 6.47
C GLU A 83 -10.82 -6.55 5.21
N GLU A 84 -10.74 -5.91 4.05
CA GLU A 84 -11.11 -6.50 2.76
C GLU A 84 -10.13 -7.61 2.33
N ASN A 85 -8.83 -7.42 2.59
CA ASN A 85 -7.82 -8.39 2.22
C ASN A 85 -6.64 -8.41 3.20
N ALA A 86 -6.68 -9.34 4.17
CA ALA A 86 -5.60 -9.52 5.13
C ALA A 86 -4.22 -9.80 4.48
N ALA A 87 -4.18 -10.33 3.25
CA ALA A 87 -2.91 -10.54 2.53
C ALA A 87 -2.29 -9.22 2.01
N PHE A 88 -3.08 -8.14 1.89
CA PHE A 88 -2.59 -6.79 1.57
C PHE A 88 -1.52 -6.32 2.56
N ALA A 89 -1.71 -6.64 3.83
CA ALA A 89 -0.75 -6.39 4.90
C ALA A 89 0.65 -6.96 4.60
N HIS A 90 0.71 -8.10 3.92
CA HIS A 90 1.96 -8.79 3.59
C HIS A 90 2.61 -8.24 2.32
N TYR A 91 1.81 -7.58 1.47
CA TYR A 91 2.28 -6.99 0.22
C TYR A 91 2.84 -5.57 0.43
N VAL A 92 2.27 -4.81 1.37
CA VAL A 92 2.58 -3.38 1.52
C VAL A 92 3.43 -3.07 2.75
N LEU A 93 3.39 -3.90 3.80
CA LEU A 93 4.07 -3.61 5.06
C LEU A 93 5.05 -4.74 5.40
N SER A 94 6.33 -4.41 5.53
CA SER A 94 7.26 -5.29 6.25
C SER A 94 6.83 -5.40 7.72
N LEU A 95 7.34 -6.40 8.44
CA LEU A 95 7.05 -6.56 9.87
C LEU A 95 7.47 -5.32 10.68
N GLU A 96 8.51 -4.62 10.23
CA GLU A 96 9.01 -3.39 10.82
C GLU A 96 8.11 -2.20 10.51
N ASP A 97 7.60 -2.11 9.27
CA ASP A 97 6.62 -1.09 8.87
C ASP A 97 5.31 -1.22 9.66
N ARG A 98 4.84 -2.45 9.92
CA ARG A 98 3.64 -2.66 10.77
C ARG A 98 3.84 -2.13 12.19
N ARG A 99 5.02 -2.34 12.76
CA ARG A 99 5.36 -1.87 14.12
C ARG A 99 5.41 -0.34 14.19
N ARG A 100 5.96 0.31 13.16
CA ARG A 100 6.06 1.77 13.08
C ARG A 100 4.73 2.43 12.71
N ALA A 101 3.93 1.80 11.84
CA ALA A 101 2.57 2.22 11.52
C ALA A 101 1.66 2.21 12.76
N ALA A 102 1.69 1.15 13.58
CA ALA A 102 0.94 1.11 14.84
C ALA A 102 1.30 2.29 15.77
N PHE A 103 2.57 2.68 15.81
CA PHE A 103 3.03 3.84 16.57
C PHE A 103 2.51 5.17 15.99
N LEU A 104 2.46 5.30 14.66
CA LEU A 104 1.99 6.50 13.97
C LEU A 104 0.47 6.66 13.92
N PHE A 105 -0.30 5.57 13.93
CA PHE A 105 -1.76 5.61 13.88
C PHE A 105 -2.41 5.47 15.27
N GLY A 106 -1.66 5.06 16.30
CA GLY A 106 -2.10 5.13 17.70
C GLY A 106 -3.23 4.15 18.04
N HIS A 107 -3.20 2.94 17.49
CA HIS A 107 -4.12 1.84 17.80
C HIS A 107 -3.32 0.64 18.31
#